data_AF-A0A520H7H3-F1
#
_entry.id   AF-A0A520H7H3-F1
#
_cell.length_a   1.000
_cell.length_b   1.000
_cell.length_c   1.000
_cell.angle_alpha   90.00
_cell.angle_beta   90.00
_cell.angle_gamma   90.00
#
_symmetry.space_group_name_H-M   'P 1'
#
loop_
_entity.id
_entity.type
_entity.pdbx_description
1 polymer ?
#
loop_
_entity_poly.entity_id
_entity_poly.type
_entity_poly.pdbx_seq_one_letter_code
_entity_poly.pdbx_strand_id
1 'polypeptide(L)'
;MVLTGMAAGCAQGPERVVERAASDVPAPRGAGLLKAAMMNGHNAARAAAGVAPLAWSDTLAASAARYAETMARTGRFEHAVQPMGAGREGENLWTGTRYAYAYREMIGHWLAERKDFVNGVTPAFSRTGKW
;
A
#
# COMPACT_ATOMS: atom_id res chain seq x y z
N MET A 1 -19.02 -23.97 39.65
CA MET A 1 -19.20 -23.06 38.50
C MET A 1 -18.02 -23.28 37.59
N VAL A 2 -18.25 -23.95 36.47
CA VAL A 2 -17.24 -24.49 35.55
C VAL A 2 -17.11 -23.55 34.36
N LEU A 3 -15.85 -23.31 33.93
CA LEU A 3 -15.43 -22.86 32.59
C LEU A 3 -15.78 -21.39 32.22
N THR A 4 -15.00 -20.60 31.46
CA THR A 4 -13.89 -20.86 30.53
C THR A 4 -13.11 -19.56 30.35
N GLY A 5 -11.77 -19.62 30.36
CA GLY A 5 -10.95 -18.53 29.82
C GLY A 5 -10.93 -18.57 28.29
N MET A 6 -10.95 -17.41 27.64
CA MET A 6 -10.55 -17.28 26.25
C MET A 6 -9.47 -16.21 26.14
N ALA A 7 -8.24 -16.68 26.00
CA ALA A 7 -7.20 -15.94 25.32
C ALA A 7 -7.62 -15.81 23.85
N ALA A 8 -7.73 -14.58 23.36
CA ALA A 8 -7.78 -14.29 21.93
C ALA A 8 -6.57 -13.41 21.59
N GLY A 9 -5.40 -14.04 21.57
CA GLY A 9 -4.31 -13.54 20.74
C GLY A 9 -4.63 -13.91 19.30
N CYS A 10 -4.79 -12.91 18.42
CA CYS A 10 -4.67 -13.04 16.98
C CYS A 10 -4.35 -11.68 16.35
N ALA A 11 -3.16 -11.62 15.72
CA ALA A 11 -2.65 -10.62 14.77
C ALA A 11 -2.21 -9.25 15.30
N GLN A 12 -1.00 -9.18 15.86
CA GLN A 12 -0.19 -7.94 15.85
C GLN A 12 0.54 -7.84 14.51
N GLY A 13 -0.21 -7.46 13.47
CA GLY A 13 0.35 -6.79 12.30
C GLY A 13 0.50 -5.29 12.60
N PRO A 14 1.21 -4.52 11.76
CA PRO A 14 1.24 -3.06 11.88
C PRO A 14 -0.19 -2.50 11.89
N GLU A 15 -0.39 -1.37 12.59
CA GLU A 15 -1.66 -0.64 12.64
C GLU A 15 -2.20 -0.43 11.22
N ARG A 16 -3.40 -0.96 10.93
CA ARG A 16 -4.02 -0.83 9.62
C ARG A 16 -4.91 0.41 9.61
N VAL A 17 -4.58 1.37 8.75
CA VAL A 17 -5.48 2.48 8.43
C VAL A 17 -6.60 1.95 7.54
N VAL A 18 -7.86 2.07 7.99
CA VAL A 18 -9.05 1.64 7.25
C VAL A 18 -9.77 2.88 6.75
N GLU A 19 -9.68 3.10 5.44
CA GLU A 19 -10.35 4.21 4.77
C GLU A 19 -11.73 3.77 4.26
N ARG A 20 -12.73 4.65 4.29
CA ARG A 20 -14.07 4.35 3.78
C ARG A 20 -14.07 4.46 2.24
N ALA A 21 -14.71 3.50 1.57
CA ALA A 21 -14.96 3.60 0.13
C ALA A 21 -15.83 4.83 -0.20
N ALA A 22 -15.47 5.57 -1.24
CA ALA A 22 -16.18 6.79 -1.62
C ALA A 22 -17.53 6.53 -2.29
N SER A 23 -17.81 5.29 -2.73
CA SER A 23 -19.01 4.91 -3.46
C SER A 23 -19.38 3.45 -3.22
N ASP A 24 -20.68 3.15 -3.28
CA ASP A 24 -21.21 1.78 -3.24
C ASP A 24 -21.28 1.13 -4.63
N VAL A 25 -20.96 1.87 -5.70
CA VAL A 25 -20.90 1.34 -7.07
C VAL A 25 -19.62 0.52 -7.26
N PRO A 26 -19.70 -0.72 -7.80
CA PRO A 26 -18.52 -1.52 -8.08
C PRO A 26 -17.50 -0.78 -8.95
N ALA A 27 -16.30 -0.58 -8.42
CA ALA A 27 -15.24 0.11 -9.12
C ALA A 27 -14.70 -0.73 -10.30
N PRO A 28 -14.45 -0.09 -11.47
CA PRO A 28 -13.92 -0.79 -12.64
C PRO A 28 -12.54 -1.39 -12.35
N ARG A 29 -12.20 -2.44 -13.11
CA ARG A 29 -10.95 -3.20 -12.97
C ARG A 29 -10.29 -3.40 -14.34
N GLY A 30 -8.98 -3.59 -14.33
CA GLY A 30 -8.20 -3.89 -15.52
C GLY A 30 -6.76 -3.40 -15.41
N ALA A 31 -5.83 -4.15 -15.99
CA ALA A 31 -4.40 -3.84 -15.91
C ALA A 31 -4.07 -2.45 -16.49
N GLY A 32 -4.69 -2.07 -17.62
CA GLY A 32 -4.52 -0.75 -18.21
C GLY A 32 -4.99 0.39 -17.30
N LEU A 33 -6.14 0.21 -16.64
CA LEU A 33 -6.68 1.19 -15.67
C LEU A 33 -5.79 1.30 -14.43
N LEU A 34 -5.27 0.17 -13.93
CA LEU A 34 -4.34 0.14 -12.81
C LEU A 34 -3.05 0.89 -13.16
N LYS A 35 -2.42 0.55 -14.28
CA LYS A 35 -1.19 1.19 -14.77
C LYS A 35 -1.37 2.70 -14.92
N ALA A 36 -2.46 3.13 -15.56
CA ALA A 36 -2.75 4.56 -15.74
C ALA A 36 -2.92 5.27 -14.40
N ALA A 37 -3.71 4.72 -13.48
CA ALA A 37 -3.94 5.33 -12.16
C ALA A 37 -2.65 5.45 -11.34
N MET A 38 -1.84 4.38 -11.31
CA MET A 38 -0.59 4.37 -10.55
C MET A 38 0.45 5.33 -11.14
N MET A 39 0.66 5.31 -12.46
CA MET A 39 1.60 6.22 -13.12
C MET A 39 1.17 7.68 -12.97
N ASN A 40 -0.11 7.99 -13.18
CA ASN A 40 -0.61 9.36 -13.09
C ASN A 40 -0.53 9.89 -11.66
N GLY A 41 -0.99 9.10 -10.67
CA GLY A 41 -0.98 9.51 -9.27
C GLY A 41 0.44 9.72 -8.72
N HIS A 42 1.35 8.78 -8.99
CA HIS A 42 2.75 8.94 -8.57
C HIS A 42 3.44 10.11 -9.28
N ASN A 43 3.30 10.26 -10.60
CA ASN A 43 3.98 11.32 -11.32
C ASN A 43 3.42 12.70 -11.00
N ALA A 44 2.12 12.83 -10.72
CA ALA A 44 1.55 14.08 -10.21
C ALA A 44 2.13 14.44 -8.83
N ALA A 45 2.22 13.48 -7.90
CA ALA A 45 2.81 13.71 -6.59
C ALA A 45 4.31 14.07 -6.66
N ARG A 46 5.05 13.40 -7.55
CA ARG A 46 6.47 13.67 -7.78
C ARG A 46 6.72 15.05 -8.39
N ALA A 47 5.88 15.46 -9.34
CA ALA A 47 5.92 16.82 -9.90
C ALA A 47 5.67 17.87 -8.82
N ALA A 48 4.67 17.66 -7.95
CA ALA A 48 4.39 18.56 -6.82
C ALA A 48 5.55 18.66 -5.82
N ALA A 49 6.37 17.61 -5.70
CA ALA A 49 7.58 17.58 -4.88
C ALA A 49 8.86 18.02 -5.63
N GLY A 50 8.78 18.39 -6.91
CA GLY A 50 9.93 18.82 -7.70
C GLY A 50 10.94 17.71 -8.05
N VAL A 51 10.52 16.44 -8.05
CA VAL A 51 11.38 15.29 -8.38
C VAL A 51 11.01 14.67 -9.73
N ALA A 52 12.01 14.11 -10.43
CA ALA A 52 11.86 13.54 -11.77
C ALA A 52 10.75 12.47 -11.84
N PRO A 53 9.99 12.34 -12.94
CA PRO A 53 8.91 11.36 -13.04
C PRO A 53 9.44 9.91 -13.04
N LEU A 54 8.59 8.97 -12.65
CA LEU A 54 8.82 7.54 -12.82
C LEU A 54 8.51 7.10 -14.25
N ALA A 55 9.21 6.05 -14.67
CA ALA A 55 8.87 5.24 -15.83
C ALA A 55 8.29 3.88 -15.37
N TRP A 56 7.33 3.36 -16.12
CA TRP A 56 6.78 2.04 -15.83
C TRP A 56 7.81 0.95 -16.16
N SER A 57 7.91 -0.06 -15.31
CA SER A 57 8.72 -1.25 -15.53
C SER A 57 7.83 -2.49 -15.52
N ASP A 58 7.79 -3.21 -16.63
CA ASP A 58 7.02 -4.45 -16.73
C ASP A 58 7.59 -5.55 -15.83
N THR A 59 8.90 -5.54 -15.57
CA THR A 59 9.55 -6.43 -14.61
C THR A 59 9.05 -6.20 -13.19
N LEU A 60 9.00 -4.94 -12.74
CA LEU A 60 8.46 -4.60 -11.41
C LEU A 60 6.97 -4.94 -11.31
N ALA A 61 6.20 -4.67 -12.37
CA ALA A 61 4.79 -4.99 -12.41
C ALA A 61 4.53 -6.51 -12.28
N ALA A 62 5.33 -7.34 -12.96
CA ALA A 62 5.24 -8.79 -12.86
C ALA A 62 5.64 -9.31 -11.47
N SER A 63 6.70 -8.73 -10.87
CA SER A 63 7.11 -9.02 -9.49
C SER A 63 5.98 -8.73 -8.49
N ALA A 64 5.42 -7.52 -8.56
CA ALA A 64 4.33 -7.07 -7.70
C ALA A 64 3.06 -7.92 -7.87
N ALA A 65 2.70 -8.30 -9.10
CA ALA A 65 1.54 -9.15 -9.37
C ALA A 65 1.68 -10.54 -8.72
N ARG A 66 2.84 -11.19 -8.88
CA ARG A 66 3.13 -12.50 -8.26
C ARG A 66 3.04 -12.43 -6.73
N TYR A 67 3.54 -11.34 -6.14
CA TYR A 67 3.48 -11.18 -4.69
C TYR A 67 2.05 -10.90 -4.19
N ALA A 68 1.29 -10.05 -4.91
CA ALA A 68 -0.12 -9.82 -4.62
C ALA A 68 -0.96 -11.11 -4.67
N GLU A 69 -0.72 -11.98 -5.64
CA GLU A 69 -1.35 -13.32 -5.70
C GLU A 69 -0.97 -14.20 -4.49
N THR A 70 0.28 -14.12 -4.06
CA THR A 70 0.76 -14.86 -2.88
C THR A 70 0.07 -14.36 -1.61
N MET A 71 -0.04 -13.05 -1.40
CA MET A 71 -0.80 -12.46 -0.29
C MET A 71 -2.28 -12.85 -0.36
N ALA A 72 -2.91 -12.80 -1.54
CA ALA A 72 -4.30 -13.19 -1.73
C ALA A 72 -4.54 -14.67 -1.40
N ARG A 73 -3.64 -15.57 -1.81
CA ARG A 73 -3.75 -17.02 -1.54
C ARG A 73 -3.50 -17.35 -0.06
N THR A 74 -2.56 -16.67 0.58
CA THR A 74 -2.12 -17.00 1.94
C THR A 74 -2.89 -16.23 3.02
N GLY A 75 -3.57 -15.15 2.66
CA GLY A 75 -4.22 -14.23 3.60
C GLY A 75 -3.24 -13.41 4.45
N ARG A 76 -1.93 -13.48 4.18
CA ARG A 76 -0.91 -12.71 4.90
C ARG A 76 -0.65 -11.39 4.20
N PHE A 77 -0.92 -10.29 4.89
CA PHE A 77 -0.66 -8.93 4.43
C PHE A 77 0.60 -8.40 5.12
N GLU A 78 1.74 -8.67 4.51
CA GLU A 78 3.08 -8.37 5.01
C GLU A 78 3.99 -8.02 3.83
N HIS A 79 5.14 -7.39 4.10
CA HIS A 79 6.12 -7.06 3.08
C HIS A 79 6.83 -8.31 2.53
N ALA A 80 7.21 -8.26 1.25
CA ALA A 80 7.95 -9.34 0.64
C ALA A 80 9.31 -9.54 1.33
N VAL A 81 9.63 -10.79 1.65
CA VAL A 81 10.99 -11.17 2.05
C VAL A 81 11.87 -11.11 0.82
N GLN A 82 12.74 -10.10 0.76
CA GLN A 82 13.65 -9.87 -0.36
C GLN A 82 15.10 -10.01 0.10
N PRO A 83 15.99 -10.58 -0.74
CA PRO A 83 17.43 -10.57 -0.47
C PRO A 83 17.94 -9.13 -0.29
N MET A 84 18.89 -8.95 0.62
CA MET A 84 19.56 -7.67 0.79
C MET A 84 20.48 -7.40 -0.41
N GLY A 85 20.57 -6.13 -0.86
CA GLY A 85 21.51 -5.70 -1.89
C GLY A 85 20.86 -4.90 -3.02
N ALA A 86 21.63 -4.70 -4.10
CA ALA A 86 21.27 -3.82 -5.22
C ALA A 86 20.01 -4.24 -6.01
N GLY A 87 19.57 -5.50 -5.87
CA GLY A 87 18.35 -6.01 -6.50
C GLY A 87 17.08 -5.83 -5.66
N ARG A 88 17.18 -5.23 -4.46
CA ARG A 88 16.03 -5.04 -3.57
C ARG A 88 15.09 -3.96 -4.12
N GLU A 89 13.83 -4.32 -4.28
CA GLU A 89 12.76 -3.44 -4.76
C GLU A 89 12.12 -2.71 -3.58
N GLY A 90 11.83 -1.42 -3.75
CA GLY A 90 10.96 -0.68 -2.83
C GLY A 90 9.51 -1.18 -2.95
N GLU A 91 8.76 -1.19 -1.86
CA GLU A 91 7.43 -1.79 -1.82
C GLU A 91 6.44 -0.95 -1.01
N ASN A 92 5.27 -0.70 -1.58
CA ASN A 92 4.08 -0.22 -0.87
C ASN A 92 2.99 -1.27 -1.02
N LEU A 93 2.23 -1.51 0.06
CA LEU A 93 1.14 -2.47 0.08
C LEU A 93 -0.20 -1.79 0.29
N TRP A 94 -1.24 -2.34 -0.32
CA TRP A 94 -2.61 -1.95 -0.07
C TRP A 94 -3.52 -3.17 -0.20
N THR A 95 -4.49 -3.29 0.68
CA THR A 95 -5.53 -4.33 0.62
C THR A 95 -6.89 -3.74 0.95
N GLY A 96 -7.94 -4.37 0.44
CA GLY A 96 -9.31 -3.97 0.68
C GLY A 96 -10.30 -4.86 -0.05
N THR A 97 -11.59 -4.58 0.15
CA THR A 97 -12.67 -5.35 -0.47
C THR A 97 -12.62 -5.22 -1.98
N ARG A 98 -12.68 -6.36 -2.69
CA ARG A 98 -12.72 -6.38 -4.15
C ARG A 98 -13.91 -5.55 -4.64
N TYR A 99 -13.66 -4.74 -5.67
CA TYR A 99 -14.60 -3.77 -6.25
C TYR A 99 -15.04 -2.58 -5.39
N ALA A 100 -14.69 -2.49 -4.11
CA ALA A 100 -15.12 -1.35 -3.27
C ALA A 100 -14.36 -0.05 -3.58
N TYR A 101 -13.09 -0.13 -3.97
CA TYR A 101 -12.22 1.04 -4.14
C TYR A 101 -11.74 1.18 -5.59
N ALA A 102 -11.81 2.37 -6.18
CA ALA A 102 -11.17 2.66 -7.46
C ALA A 102 -9.64 2.75 -7.29
N TYR A 103 -8.89 2.46 -8.36
CA TYR A 103 -7.42 2.56 -8.30
C TYR A 103 -6.92 3.96 -7.91
N ARG A 104 -7.65 5.01 -8.28
CA ARG A 104 -7.36 6.39 -7.87
C ARG A 104 -7.48 6.62 -6.36
N GLU A 105 -8.38 5.90 -5.69
CA GLU A 105 -8.55 5.98 -4.24
C GLU A 105 -7.38 5.29 -3.54
N MET A 106 -6.97 4.11 -4.06
CA MET A 106 -5.82 3.36 -3.53
C MET A 106 -4.53 4.20 -3.52
N ILE A 107 -4.17 4.81 -4.65
CA ILE A 107 -3.01 5.72 -4.72
C ILE A 107 -3.23 6.96 -3.85
N GLY A 108 -4.46 7.47 -3.79
CA GLY A 108 -4.84 8.59 -2.93
C GLY A 108 -4.56 8.34 -1.45
N HIS A 109 -4.79 7.12 -0.96
CA HIS A 109 -4.50 6.76 0.43
C HIS A 109 -3.00 6.84 0.75
N TRP A 110 -2.13 6.27 -0.09
CA TRP A 110 -0.68 6.42 0.09
C TRP A 110 -0.24 7.89 0.01
N LEU A 111 -0.82 8.68 -0.90
CA LEU A 111 -0.52 10.10 -1.00
C LEU A 111 -1.04 10.93 0.18
N ALA A 112 -2.06 10.46 0.90
CA ALA A 112 -2.60 11.14 2.07
C ALA A 112 -1.65 11.09 3.27
N GLU A 113 -0.81 10.05 3.36
CA GLU A 113 0.22 9.89 4.40
C GLU A 113 1.23 11.06 4.44
N ARG A 114 1.36 11.82 3.34
CA ARG A 114 2.17 13.05 3.31
C ARG A 114 1.86 14.04 4.43
N LYS A 115 0.62 14.03 4.95
CA LYS A 115 0.20 14.90 6.04
C LYS A 115 0.96 14.61 7.34
N ASP A 116 1.51 13.41 7.48
CA ASP A 116 2.26 12.97 8.64
C ASP A 116 3.77 13.08 8.42
N PHE A 117 4.24 13.29 7.19
CA PHE A 117 5.65 13.42 6.87
C PHE A 117 6.21 14.81 7.21
N VAL A 118 7.44 14.83 7.74
CA VAL A 118 8.31 16.01 7.85
C VAL A 118 9.70 15.67 7.33
N ASN A 119 10.32 16.61 6.62
CA ASN A 119 11.68 16.42 6.12
C ASN A 119 12.70 16.57 7.26
N GLY A 120 12.94 15.47 7.98
CA GLY A 120 13.85 15.38 9.13
C GLY A 120 14.66 14.09 9.12
N VAL A 121 15.67 14.00 9.99
CA VAL A 121 16.47 12.78 10.17
C VAL A 121 15.68 11.73 10.97
N THR A 122 15.94 10.44 10.75
CA THR A 122 15.38 9.38 11.62
C THR A 122 15.82 9.60 13.07
N PRO A 123 14.89 9.59 14.05
CA PRO A 123 13.46 9.29 13.93
C PRO A 123 12.51 10.48 13.63
N ALA A 124 12.96 11.72 13.63
CA ALA A 124 12.16 12.93 13.50
C ALA A 124 11.56 13.23 12.09
N PHE A 125 11.24 12.21 11.28
CA PHE A 125 10.61 12.38 9.96
C PHE A 125 9.08 12.24 9.95
N SER A 126 8.47 11.99 11.12
CA SER A 126 7.02 11.87 11.27
C SER A 126 6.48 12.86 12.30
N ARG A 127 5.40 13.56 11.96
CA ARG A 127 4.64 14.43 12.87
C ARG A 127 3.94 13.66 13.97
N THR A 128 3.69 12.37 13.77
CA THR A 128 2.93 11.54 14.72
C THR A 128 3.82 10.81 15.72
N GLY A 129 5.15 10.80 15.51
CA GLY A 129 6.04 9.99 16.32
C GLY A 129 6.01 8.49 15.97
N LYS A 130 5.19 8.08 14.98
CA LYS A 130 5.08 6.70 14.48
C LYS A 130 5.77 6.61 13.13
N TRP A 131 6.70 5.66 12.98
CA TRP A 131 7.46 5.38 11.76
C TRP A 131 7.95 3.93 11.70
#